data_AF-A0A2S7KVB7-F1
#
_entry.id   AF-A0A2S7KVB7-F1
#
_cell.length_a   1.000
_cell.length_b   1.000
_cell.length_c   1.000
_cell.angle_alpha   90.00
_cell.angle_beta   90.00
_cell.angle_gamma   90.00
#
_symmetry.space_group_name_H-M   'P 1'
#
loop_
_entity.id
_entity.type
_entity.pdbx_description
1 polymer ?
#
loop_
_entity_poly.entity_id
_entity_poly.type
_entity_poly.pdbx_seq_one_letter_code
_entity_poly.pdbx_strand_id
1 'polypeptide(L)'
;MSCNLKLRLAEGKGVMMWGKMTDPYSQLIMGYGANSNINGIGHKSRAQFNGPRLIGYPESHDEERIMYRAVTFGSDAVSSHNVKDLNTALSRMSAIGAVSLTIPGPKMIWHFAALGMDISIFTCNNGTVNEPGGTDGDCKLDTKQQPQWSENWLSNPSRKKIYDDWARMNALKINEPVFEGDYTITSGSLTPRIDIFDTNIPTTQLRNVVILANFDVVSQTVNTNFPIAGNWVDLMDSSGNSTYSAATINLAPGEFKIFGNQAATLSTDVIAIDYNILQLYPNPTSNFFSLSTEVKEVRVFAVTGKQVKQFTNNNIKTNVFSVTDLKTGIYFVRIQDSENKIETKKLFIN
;
A
#
# COMPACT_ATOMS: atom_id res chain seq x y z
N MET A 1 -9.79 9.69 31.55
CA MET A 1 -10.38 10.81 30.77
C MET A 1 -11.29 10.19 29.71
N SER A 2 -12.61 10.25 29.88
CA SER A 2 -13.56 9.78 28.85
C SER A 2 -13.64 10.86 27.78
N CYS A 3 -12.80 10.76 26.75
CA CYS A 3 -12.94 11.61 25.58
C CYS A 3 -14.24 11.19 24.89
N ASN A 4 -15.23 12.09 24.81
CA ASN A 4 -16.50 11.86 24.14
C ASN A 4 -16.24 11.66 22.63
N LEU A 5 -15.95 10.41 22.24
CA LEU A 5 -15.70 9.94 20.86
C LEU A 5 -16.89 10.12 19.91
N LYS A 6 -17.99 10.72 20.38
CA LYS A 6 -19.23 10.99 19.64
C LYS A 6 -19.23 12.31 18.85
N LEU A 7 -18.18 13.12 18.93
CA LEU A 7 -18.14 14.46 18.31
C LEU A 7 -18.42 14.40 16.79
N ARG A 8 -19.64 14.81 16.40
CA ARG A 8 -20.10 15.04 15.02
C ARG A 8 -19.98 13.85 14.06
N LEU A 9 -20.04 12.62 14.58
CA LEU A 9 -19.98 11.41 13.75
C LEU A 9 -21.09 11.39 12.69
N ALA A 10 -22.32 11.76 13.07
CA ALA A 10 -23.48 11.83 12.17
C ALA A 10 -23.32 12.85 11.03
N GLU A 11 -22.33 13.74 11.13
CA GLU A 11 -22.01 14.75 10.10
C GLU A 11 -20.75 14.36 9.29
N GLY A 12 -20.29 13.11 9.43
CA GLY A 12 -19.05 12.63 8.82
C GLY A 12 -17.77 13.20 9.45
N LYS A 13 -17.87 13.98 10.52
CA LYS A 13 -16.73 14.63 11.21
C LYS A 13 -16.31 13.83 12.46
N GLY A 14 -15.28 14.33 13.15
CA GLY A 14 -14.86 13.81 14.45
C GLY A 14 -13.36 13.62 14.58
N VAL A 15 -12.94 13.25 15.79
CA VAL A 15 -11.53 12.97 16.13
C VAL A 15 -11.20 11.54 15.72
N MET A 16 -10.02 11.35 15.13
CA MET A 16 -9.44 10.03 14.91
C MET A 16 -8.45 9.71 16.02
N MET A 17 -8.39 8.44 16.43
CA MET A 17 -7.49 7.97 17.48
C MET A 17 -6.41 7.07 16.91
N TRP A 18 -5.21 7.16 17.48
CA TRP A 18 -4.09 6.29 17.15
C TRP A 18 -4.30 4.89 17.74
N GLY A 19 -4.08 3.86 16.93
CA GLY A 19 -4.18 2.45 17.28
C GLY A 19 -2.88 1.71 17.03
N LYS A 20 -1.92 1.88 17.95
CA LYS A 20 -0.64 1.16 17.93
C LYS A 20 -0.86 -0.35 17.94
N MET A 21 -0.22 -1.06 17.01
CA MET A 21 -0.19 -2.52 16.96
C MET A 21 1.21 -3.09 16.69
N THR A 22 2.26 -2.35 16.99
CA THR A 22 3.65 -2.74 16.66
C THR A 22 4.05 -4.09 17.23
N ASP A 23 3.76 -4.37 18.50
CA ASP A 23 4.23 -5.63 19.11
C ASP A 23 3.57 -6.86 18.47
N PRO A 24 2.22 -6.93 18.30
CA PRO A 24 1.61 -8.08 17.63
C PRO A 24 2.04 -8.28 16.17
N TYR A 25 2.17 -7.21 15.38
CA TYR A 25 2.68 -7.34 14.01
C TYR A 25 4.16 -7.73 13.96
N SER A 26 4.96 -7.29 14.94
CA SER A 26 6.35 -7.74 15.10
C SER A 26 6.41 -9.24 15.38
N GLN A 27 5.55 -9.76 16.25
CA GLN A 27 5.49 -11.21 16.53
C GLN A 27 5.12 -12.01 15.27
N LEU A 28 4.10 -11.56 14.52
CA LEU A 28 3.72 -12.20 13.26
C LEU A 28 4.88 -12.21 12.25
N ILE A 29 5.49 -11.05 11.96
CA ILE A 29 6.57 -11.01 10.97
C ILE A 29 7.78 -11.84 11.40
N MET A 30 8.11 -11.87 12.70
CA MET A 30 9.19 -12.71 13.24
C MET A 30 8.86 -14.21 13.21
N GLY A 31 7.59 -14.60 13.08
CA GLY A 31 7.16 -16.00 13.08
C GLY A 31 6.90 -16.56 14.48
N TYR A 32 6.50 -15.72 15.43
CA TYR A 32 6.16 -16.10 16.79
C TYR A 32 4.66 -15.95 17.05
N GLY A 33 4.02 -17.04 17.49
CA GLY A 33 2.58 -17.06 17.75
C GLY A 33 2.17 -16.37 19.05
N ALA A 34 3.07 -16.28 20.03
CA ALA A 34 2.80 -15.59 21.30
C ALA A 34 2.60 -14.08 21.06
N ASN A 35 1.60 -13.48 21.73
CA ASN A 35 1.28 -12.05 21.60
C ASN A 35 0.97 -11.57 20.16
N SER A 36 0.56 -12.47 19.26
CA SER A 36 0.27 -12.18 17.85
C SER A 36 -1.18 -11.75 17.57
N ASN A 37 -1.96 -11.41 18.61
CA ASN A 37 -3.35 -10.98 18.43
C ASN A 37 -3.40 -9.57 17.83
N ILE A 38 -3.91 -9.46 16.59
CA ILE A 38 -3.99 -8.22 15.84
C ILE A 38 -5.36 -7.54 15.89
N ASN A 39 -6.31 -8.02 16.71
CA ASN A 39 -7.67 -7.49 16.74
C ASN A 39 -7.73 -5.98 17.05
N GLY A 40 -6.74 -5.47 17.79
CA GLY A 40 -6.58 -4.06 18.16
C GLY A 40 -6.32 -3.10 17.00
N ILE A 41 -6.03 -3.59 15.77
CA ILE A 41 -5.84 -2.74 14.58
C ILE A 41 -7.16 -2.14 14.08
N GLY A 42 -8.28 -2.78 14.41
CA GLY A 42 -9.62 -2.40 13.98
C GLY A 42 -10.39 -1.63 15.05
N HIS A 43 -11.30 -0.76 14.63
CA HIS A 43 -12.12 0.04 15.54
C HIS A 43 -13.03 -0.81 16.44
N LYS A 44 -13.50 -1.98 15.97
CA LYS A 44 -14.34 -2.91 16.74
C LYS A 44 -13.73 -3.43 18.04
N SER A 45 -12.41 -3.36 18.21
CA SER A 45 -11.79 -3.75 19.49
C SER A 45 -12.05 -2.72 20.61
N ARG A 46 -12.69 -1.60 20.28
CA ARG A 46 -13.06 -0.52 21.21
C ARG A 46 -14.57 -0.38 21.16
N ALA A 47 -15.27 -0.92 22.15
CA ALA A 47 -16.74 -0.91 22.20
C ALA A 47 -17.35 0.51 22.17
N GLN A 48 -16.57 1.54 22.50
CA GLN A 48 -16.98 2.94 22.48
C GLN A 48 -16.96 3.57 21.09
N PHE A 49 -16.38 2.91 20.09
CA PHE A 49 -16.27 3.45 18.73
C PHE A 49 -17.54 3.09 17.96
N ASN A 50 -18.29 4.13 17.58
CA ASN A 50 -19.51 3.99 16.78
C ASN A 50 -19.23 3.98 15.26
N GLY A 51 -17.97 3.88 14.86
CA GLY A 51 -17.55 3.86 13.46
C GLY A 51 -16.02 3.75 13.30
N PRO A 52 -15.53 3.66 12.05
CA PRO A 52 -14.13 3.45 11.73
C PRO A 52 -13.27 4.71 11.94
N ARG A 53 -13.04 5.07 13.21
CA ARG A 53 -12.27 6.27 13.62
C ARG A 53 -10.91 5.94 14.26
N LEU A 54 -10.45 4.70 14.08
CA LEU A 54 -9.16 4.25 14.57
C LEU A 54 -8.15 4.22 13.44
N ILE A 55 -7.09 5.01 13.55
CA ILE A 55 -5.91 4.95 12.69
C ILE A 55 -5.04 3.81 13.21
N GLY A 56 -5.25 2.61 12.69
CA GLY A 56 -4.45 1.44 13.01
C GLY A 56 -3.10 1.48 12.29
N TYR A 57 -2.02 1.11 12.97
CA TYR A 57 -0.70 1.01 12.36
C TYR A 57 0.20 -0.08 12.98
N PRO A 58 0.99 -0.81 12.16
CA PRO A 58 2.08 -1.65 12.64
C PRO A 58 3.32 -0.87 13.07
N GLU A 59 3.61 0.28 12.46
CA GLU A 59 4.85 1.04 12.66
C GLU A 59 4.58 2.53 12.80
N SER A 60 5.45 3.25 13.51
CA SER A 60 5.47 4.71 13.55
C SER A 60 6.88 5.23 13.82
N HIS A 61 7.05 6.55 13.94
CA HIS A 61 8.30 7.17 14.39
C HIS A 61 8.71 6.80 15.83
N ASP A 62 7.77 6.36 16.66
CA ASP A 62 8.02 6.14 18.08
C ASP A 62 8.39 4.71 18.43
N GLU A 63 7.96 3.76 17.62
CA GLU A 63 8.21 2.34 17.80
C GLU A 63 9.20 1.77 16.79
N GLU A 64 9.89 0.70 17.19
CA GLU A 64 10.84 0.03 16.32
C GLU A 64 10.18 -0.57 15.07
N ARG A 65 10.92 -0.57 13.96
CA ARG A 65 10.47 -1.12 12.67
C ARG A 65 10.33 -2.64 12.76
N ILE A 66 9.24 -3.19 12.25
CA ILE A 66 8.96 -4.62 12.30
C ILE A 66 9.96 -5.41 11.45
N MET A 67 10.47 -4.81 10.36
CA MET A 67 11.51 -5.42 9.53
C MET A 67 12.85 -5.51 10.24
N TYR A 68 13.27 -4.47 10.97
CA TYR A 68 14.47 -4.54 11.82
C TYR A 68 14.35 -5.66 12.86
N ARG A 69 13.17 -5.78 13.48
CA ARG A 69 12.90 -6.88 14.42
C ARG A 69 12.91 -8.25 13.75
N ALA A 70 12.40 -8.37 12.52
CA ALA A 70 12.44 -9.61 11.76
C ALA A 70 13.89 -10.05 11.47
N VAL A 71 14.72 -9.16 10.93
CA VAL A 71 16.11 -9.50 10.57
C VAL A 71 17.00 -9.73 11.80
N THR A 72 16.67 -9.13 12.94
CA THR A 72 17.47 -9.25 14.18
C THR A 72 17.02 -10.41 15.07
N PHE A 73 15.71 -10.58 15.23
CA PHE A 73 15.10 -11.47 16.23
C PHE A 73 14.11 -12.47 15.64
N GLY A 74 14.01 -12.58 14.31
CA GLY A 74 13.11 -13.53 13.65
C GLY A 74 13.43 -14.98 13.97
N SER A 75 12.44 -15.85 13.79
CA SER A 75 12.58 -17.29 13.90
C SER A 75 13.55 -17.83 12.85
N ASP A 76 14.57 -18.55 13.31
CA ASP A 76 15.54 -19.30 12.52
C ASP A 76 15.38 -20.81 12.74
N ALA A 77 14.25 -21.24 13.30
CA ALA A 77 13.96 -22.63 13.65
C ALA A 77 13.94 -23.58 12.44
N VAL A 78 13.74 -23.04 11.23
CA VAL A 78 13.78 -23.78 9.96
C VAL A 78 14.81 -23.12 9.05
N SER A 79 15.89 -23.82 8.73
CA SER A 79 17.02 -23.27 7.96
C SER A 79 16.64 -22.81 6.54
N SER A 80 15.70 -23.51 5.89
CA SER A 80 15.19 -23.13 4.57
C SER A 80 14.29 -21.88 4.58
N HIS A 81 13.86 -21.43 5.77
CA HIS A 81 13.03 -20.23 5.96
C HIS A 81 13.50 -19.45 7.19
N ASN A 82 14.77 -19.03 7.17
CA ASN A 82 15.36 -18.23 8.24
C ASN A 82 14.88 -16.77 8.17
N VAL A 83 14.03 -16.35 9.09
CA VAL A 83 13.46 -14.97 9.10
C VAL A 83 14.51 -13.90 9.38
N LYS A 84 15.69 -14.24 9.90
CA LYS A 84 16.80 -13.30 10.05
C LYS A 84 17.49 -12.94 8.72
N ASP A 85 17.27 -13.73 7.67
CA ASP A 85 17.68 -13.35 6.32
C ASP A 85 16.78 -12.24 5.77
N LEU A 86 17.38 -11.20 5.19
CA LEU A 86 16.65 -10.03 4.70
C LEU A 86 15.62 -10.39 3.61
N ASN A 87 15.96 -11.26 2.65
CA ASN A 87 15.03 -11.60 1.58
C ASN A 87 13.88 -12.48 2.11
N THR A 88 14.16 -13.38 3.05
CA THR A 88 13.13 -14.15 3.75
C THR A 88 12.23 -13.27 4.62
N ALA A 89 12.77 -12.25 5.29
CA ALA A 89 11.96 -11.27 6.03
C ALA A 89 11.08 -10.43 5.08
N LEU A 90 11.66 -9.91 3.99
CA LEU A 90 10.96 -9.09 2.99
C LEU A 90 9.79 -9.84 2.35
N SER A 91 9.93 -11.14 2.08
CA SER A 91 8.85 -11.93 1.48
C SER A 91 7.58 -11.99 2.34
N ARG A 92 7.69 -11.73 3.65
CA ARG A 92 6.59 -11.78 4.63
C ARG A 92 5.86 -10.43 4.77
N MET A 93 6.42 -9.34 4.25
CA MET A 93 5.83 -7.99 4.39
C MET A 93 4.54 -7.81 3.59
N SER A 94 4.37 -8.48 2.46
CA SER A 94 3.12 -8.44 1.72
C SER A 94 1.96 -9.00 2.54
N ALA A 95 2.19 -10.09 3.29
CA ALA A 95 1.20 -10.63 4.22
C ALA A 95 0.85 -9.64 5.34
N ILE A 96 1.81 -8.87 5.87
CA ILE A 96 1.55 -7.79 6.83
C ILE A 96 0.60 -6.75 6.23
N GLY A 97 0.83 -6.33 4.98
CA GLY A 97 -0.07 -5.43 4.26
C GLY A 97 -1.49 -6.01 4.17
N ALA A 98 -1.60 -7.28 3.78
CA ALA A 98 -2.88 -7.97 3.63
C ALA A 98 -3.68 -8.01 4.94
N VAL A 99 -3.01 -8.21 6.09
CA VAL A 99 -3.68 -8.29 7.40
C VAL A 99 -3.71 -6.99 8.19
N SER A 100 -3.34 -5.86 7.59
CA SER A 100 -3.37 -4.54 8.24
C SER A 100 -4.09 -3.50 7.40
N LEU A 101 -3.71 -3.32 6.12
CA LEU A 101 -4.17 -2.23 5.28
C LEU A 101 -5.63 -2.41 4.87
N THR A 102 -6.01 -3.63 4.53
CA THR A 102 -7.33 -4.01 4.00
C THR A 102 -8.46 -3.89 5.03
N ILE A 103 -8.14 -3.92 6.33
CA ILE A 103 -9.14 -3.86 7.39
C ILE A 103 -9.86 -2.49 7.33
N PRO A 104 -11.22 -2.48 7.33
CA PRO A 104 -11.99 -1.25 7.24
C PRO A 104 -11.58 -0.15 8.22
N GLY A 105 -11.66 1.09 7.75
CA GLY A 105 -11.22 2.30 8.45
C GLY A 105 -9.78 2.71 8.20
N PRO A 106 -9.37 3.89 8.72
CA PRO A 106 -8.09 4.50 8.37
C PRO A 106 -6.93 3.64 8.86
N LYS A 107 -5.87 3.61 8.05
CA LYS A 107 -4.61 2.92 8.34
C LYS A 107 -3.47 3.86 8.03
N MET A 108 -2.41 3.80 8.83
CA MET A 108 -1.21 4.57 8.59
C MET A 108 -0.09 3.64 8.14
N ILE A 109 0.61 4.07 7.09
CA ILE A 109 1.83 3.45 6.59
C ILE A 109 2.97 4.36 7.02
N TRP A 110 3.90 3.81 7.80
CA TRP A 110 5.07 4.55 8.21
C TRP A 110 6.14 4.53 7.11
N HIS A 111 7.02 5.53 7.15
CA HIS A 111 7.96 5.85 6.08
C HIS A 111 8.74 4.62 5.58
N PHE A 112 8.60 4.32 4.29
CA PHE A 112 9.20 3.19 3.57
C PHE A 112 8.86 1.78 4.09
N ALA A 113 7.83 1.63 4.94
CA ALA A 113 7.32 0.31 5.32
C ALA A 113 6.87 -0.50 4.10
N ALA A 114 6.29 0.16 3.09
CA ALA A 114 5.90 -0.43 1.80
C ALA A 114 7.08 -0.92 0.93
N LEU A 115 8.32 -0.69 1.36
CA LEU A 115 9.55 -1.21 0.74
C LEU A 115 10.41 -2.02 1.72
N GLY A 116 9.88 -2.29 2.91
CA GLY A 116 10.52 -3.10 3.94
C GLY A 116 11.73 -2.43 4.60
N MET A 117 11.61 -1.17 5.03
CA MET A 117 12.69 -0.46 5.75
C MET A 117 13.19 -1.26 6.97
N ASP A 118 14.42 -1.75 6.89
CA ASP A 118 14.97 -2.78 7.77
C ASP A 118 16.02 -2.28 8.77
N ILE A 119 16.36 -1.00 8.75
CA ILE A 119 17.25 -0.41 9.77
C ILE A 119 16.47 -0.06 11.04
N SER A 120 17.13 -0.01 12.18
CA SER A 120 16.54 0.39 13.46
C SER A 120 16.16 1.88 13.48
N ILE A 121 15.17 2.26 14.29
CA ILE A 121 14.94 3.67 14.63
C ILE A 121 16.08 4.25 15.47
N PHE A 122 16.91 3.41 16.09
CA PHE A 122 18.08 3.75 16.90
C PHE A 122 19.40 3.59 16.14
N THR A 123 19.36 3.45 14.80
CA THR A 123 20.58 3.50 13.98
C THR A 123 21.18 4.91 14.02
N CYS A 124 22.46 5.02 14.32
CA CYS A 124 23.25 6.26 14.25
C CYS A 124 23.69 6.54 12.81
N ASN A 125 24.15 7.76 12.53
CA ASN A 125 24.62 8.17 11.20
C ASN A 125 25.83 7.35 10.70
N ASN A 126 26.64 6.83 11.63
CA ASN A 126 27.78 5.94 11.33
C ASN A 126 27.36 4.46 11.09
N GLY A 127 26.06 4.15 11.17
CA GLY A 127 25.51 2.80 10.96
C GLY A 127 25.45 1.90 12.21
N THR A 128 25.97 2.33 13.36
CA THR A 128 25.81 1.55 14.61
C THR A 128 24.38 1.66 15.15
N VAL A 129 23.96 0.73 15.99
CA VAL A 129 22.66 0.80 16.67
C VAL A 129 22.90 1.09 18.15
N ASN A 130 22.40 2.24 18.63
CA ASN A 130 22.52 2.67 20.02
C ASN A 130 21.13 2.80 20.64
N GLU A 131 20.68 1.74 21.31
CA GLU A 131 19.40 1.68 22.02
C GLU A 131 19.42 2.51 23.33
N PRO A 132 18.25 2.98 23.81
CA PRO A 132 18.16 3.72 25.06
C PRO A 132 18.58 2.86 26.26
N GLY A 133 19.20 3.51 27.25
CA GLY A 133 19.64 2.87 28.50
C GLY A 133 21.13 2.56 28.58
N GLY A 134 21.90 2.83 27.53
CA GLY A 134 23.37 2.82 27.55
C GLY A 134 23.99 4.13 28.07
N THR A 135 25.33 4.15 28.20
CA THR A 135 26.09 5.36 28.62
C THR A 135 26.26 6.39 27.50
N ASP A 136 26.10 5.97 26.24
CA ASP A 136 26.48 6.75 25.06
C ASP A 136 25.30 7.54 24.46
N GLY A 137 24.16 7.56 25.16
CA GLY A 137 22.89 8.07 24.64
C GLY A 137 22.26 7.11 23.61
N ASP A 138 21.09 7.49 23.10
CA ASP A 138 20.45 6.78 21.98
C ASP A 138 20.54 7.59 20.69
N CYS A 139 20.41 6.89 19.57
CA CYS A 139 20.44 7.51 18.25
C CYS A 139 19.05 7.70 17.65
N LYS A 140 17.97 7.76 18.44
CA LYS A 140 16.60 7.89 17.90
C LYS A 140 16.46 9.13 17.01
N LEU A 141 16.99 10.26 17.47
CA LEU A 141 16.95 11.55 16.77
C LEU A 141 18.10 11.78 15.78
N ASP A 142 19.04 10.84 15.68
CA ASP A 142 20.18 10.98 14.75
C ASP A 142 19.72 10.87 13.28
N THR A 143 20.46 11.52 12.38
CA THR A 143 20.21 11.44 10.94
C THR A 143 20.48 10.01 10.48
N LYS A 144 19.43 9.37 9.96
CA LYS A 144 19.52 7.99 9.48
C LYS A 144 20.13 7.92 8.09
N GLN A 145 20.91 6.88 7.84
CA GLN A 145 21.28 6.47 6.50
C GLN A 145 20.02 6.31 5.63
N GLN A 146 20.16 6.56 4.33
CA GLN A 146 19.06 6.52 3.36
C GLN A 146 19.25 5.37 2.36
N PRO A 147 19.22 4.09 2.83
CA PRO A 147 19.51 2.93 2.01
C PRO A 147 18.58 2.80 0.80
N GLN A 148 17.36 3.30 0.90
CA GLN A 148 16.37 3.27 -0.17
C GLN A 148 16.82 3.95 -1.46
N TRP A 149 17.67 4.98 -1.35
CA TRP A 149 18.22 5.68 -2.50
C TRP A 149 19.54 5.07 -2.96
N SER A 150 20.46 4.79 -2.02
CA SER A 150 21.78 4.24 -2.35
C SER A 150 21.71 2.82 -2.92
N GLU A 151 20.71 2.04 -2.51
CA GLU A 151 20.49 0.66 -2.96
C GLU A 151 19.41 0.55 -4.05
N ASN A 152 18.82 1.68 -4.48
CA ASN A 152 17.79 1.73 -5.50
C ASN A 152 16.66 0.70 -5.26
N TRP A 153 15.98 0.80 -4.11
CA TRP A 153 15.02 -0.23 -3.66
C TRP A 153 13.88 -0.52 -4.63
N LEU A 154 13.50 0.44 -5.47
CA LEU A 154 12.47 0.25 -6.50
C LEU A 154 12.91 -0.71 -7.62
N SER A 155 14.22 -0.87 -7.82
CA SER A 155 14.78 -1.86 -8.74
C SER A 155 14.98 -3.23 -8.09
N ASN A 156 14.92 -3.33 -6.76
CA ASN A 156 15.04 -4.61 -6.05
C ASN A 156 13.72 -5.39 -6.14
N PRO A 157 13.68 -6.60 -6.74
CA PRO A 157 12.43 -7.33 -6.95
C PRO A 157 11.67 -7.65 -5.66
N SER A 158 12.36 -8.04 -4.59
CA SER A 158 11.74 -8.38 -3.30
C SER A 158 11.05 -7.16 -2.68
N ARG A 159 11.71 -6.00 -2.70
CA ARG A 159 11.15 -4.75 -2.15
C ARG A 159 10.05 -4.19 -3.04
N LYS A 160 10.26 -4.19 -4.37
CA LYS A 160 9.25 -3.76 -5.34
C LYS A 160 7.98 -4.60 -5.23
N LYS A 161 8.08 -5.91 -4.98
CA LYS A 161 6.92 -6.76 -4.76
C LYS A 161 6.05 -6.29 -3.59
N ILE A 162 6.65 -5.89 -2.46
CA ILE A 162 5.92 -5.35 -1.31
C ILE A 162 5.18 -4.08 -1.72
N TYR A 163 5.86 -3.18 -2.43
CA TYR A 163 5.29 -1.93 -2.90
C TYR A 163 4.09 -2.17 -3.82
N ASP A 164 4.24 -3.04 -4.82
CA ASP A 164 3.19 -3.35 -5.79
C ASP A 164 1.98 -4.03 -5.11
N ASP A 165 2.24 -4.98 -4.19
CA ASP A 165 1.20 -5.66 -3.42
C ASP A 165 0.41 -4.65 -2.54
N TRP A 166 1.11 -3.78 -1.82
CA TRP A 166 0.48 -2.78 -0.96
C TRP A 166 -0.26 -1.71 -1.78
N ALA A 167 0.28 -1.33 -2.95
CA ALA A 167 -0.40 -0.44 -3.88
C ALA A 167 -1.71 -1.05 -4.39
N ARG A 168 -1.70 -2.33 -4.78
CA ARG A 168 -2.91 -3.07 -5.17
C ARG A 168 -3.92 -3.16 -4.04
N MET A 169 -3.49 -3.48 -2.81
CA MET A 169 -4.37 -3.52 -1.63
C MET A 169 -5.02 -2.16 -1.34
N ASN A 170 -4.25 -1.07 -1.45
CA ASN A 170 -4.78 0.28 -1.28
C ASN A 170 -5.78 0.64 -2.40
N ALA A 171 -5.50 0.26 -3.65
CA ALA A 171 -6.42 0.48 -4.75
C ALA A 171 -7.74 -0.28 -4.55
N LEU A 172 -7.68 -1.55 -4.11
CA LEU A 172 -8.87 -2.33 -3.74
C LEU A 172 -9.66 -1.62 -2.64
N LYS A 173 -8.97 -1.22 -1.58
CA LYS A 173 -9.60 -0.54 -0.43
C LYS A 173 -10.29 0.77 -0.79
N ILE A 174 -9.67 1.57 -1.67
CA ILE A 174 -10.20 2.89 -2.07
C ILE A 174 -11.39 2.74 -3.02
N ASN A 175 -11.35 1.77 -3.94
CA ASN A 175 -12.28 1.72 -5.06
C ASN A 175 -13.41 0.70 -4.88
N GLU A 176 -13.24 -0.32 -4.05
CA GLU A 176 -14.27 -1.35 -3.85
C GLU A 176 -15.09 -1.05 -2.57
N PRO A 177 -16.42 -0.80 -2.69
CA PRO A 177 -17.24 -0.39 -1.54
C PRO A 177 -17.25 -1.39 -0.37
N VAL A 178 -16.99 -2.68 -0.61
CA VAL A 178 -16.91 -3.71 0.44
C VAL A 178 -15.92 -3.36 1.56
N PHE A 179 -14.84 -2.62 1.27
CA PHE A 179 -13.83 -2.27 2.27
C PHE A 179 -14.24 -1.11 3.20
N GLU A 180 -15.36 -0.45 2.92
CA GLU A 180 -16.04 0.46 3.86
C GLU A 180 -17.12 -0.26 4.71
N GLY A 181 -17.32 -1.55 4.43
CA GLY A 181 -18.28 -2.40 5.11
C GLY A 181 -17.82 -2.89 6.48
N ASP A 182 -18.45 -3.98 6.91
CA ASP A 182 -18.19 -4.62 8.18
C ASP A 182 -17.08 -5.68 8.09
N TYR A 183 -16.53 -6.11 9.23
CA TYR A 183 -15.47 -7.11 9.25
C TYR A 183 -15.39 -7.93 10.54
N THR A 184 -14.71 -9.08 10.46
CA THR A 184 -14.29 -9.92 11.59
C THR A 184 -12.81 -10.28 11.47
N ILE A 185 -12.11 -10.36 12.60
CA ILE A 185 -10.70 -10.75 12.67
C ILE A 185 -10.58 -11.96 13.59
N THR A 186 -10.05 -13.06 13.06
CA THR A 186 -9.61 -14.23 13.83
C THR A 186 -8.08 -14.22 13.86
N SER A 187 -7.49 -13.93 15.02
CA SER A 187 -6.04 -13.78 15.19
C SER A 187 -5.56 -14.24 16.56
N GLY A 188 -4.25 -14.17 16.82
CA GLY A 188 -3.60 -14.79 17.97
C GLY A 188 -2.93 -16.13 17.64
N SER A 189 -2.84 -16.45 16.35
CA SER A 189 -2.05 -17.54 15.78
C SER A 189 -1.21 -17.01 14.62
N LEU A 190 -0.32 -17.84 14.09
CA LEU A 190 0.46 -17.53 12.89
C LEU A 190 -0.35 -17.64 11.59
N THR A 191 -1.63 -17.99 11.67
CA THR A 191 -2.53 -18.11 10.51
C THR A 191 -3.77 -17.23 10.67
N PRO A 192 -3.60 -15.89 10.78
CA PRO A 192 -4.72 -15.00 10.97
C PRO A 192 -5.66 -15.02 9.74
N ARG A 193 -6.94 -14.84 10.02
CA ARG A 193 -8.02 -14.72 9.03
C ARG A 193 -8.78 -13.42 9.25
N ILE A 194 -9.10 -12.73 8.15
CA ILE A 194 -9.96 -11.56 8.17
C ILE A 194 -11.07 -11.78 7.16
N ASP A 195 -12.30 -11.54 7.58
CA ASP A 195 -13.47 -11.53 6.71
C ASP A 195 -14.00 -10.09 6.66
N ILE A 196 -14.21 -9.56 5.45
CA ILE A 196 -14.73 -8.21 5.22
C ILE A 196 -15.99 -8.36 4.36
N PHE A 197 -17.06 -7.66 4.71
CA PHE A 197 -18.34 -7.81 4.02
C PHE A 197 -19.23 -6.59 4.16
N ASP A 198 -20.02 -6.31 3.13
CA ASP A 198 -21.13 -5.35 3.21
C ASP A 198 -22.42 -6.03 2.73
N THR A 199 -23.39 -6.20 3.62
CA THR A 199 -24.66 -6.86 3.28
C THR A 199 -25.60 -5.99 2.44
N ASN A 200 -25.29 -4.70 2.26
CA ASN A 200 -26.04 -3.81 1.37
C ASN A 200 -25.61 -3.97 -0.10
N ILE A 201 -24.46 -4.59 -0.36
CA ILE A 201 -23.98 -4.88 -1.71
C ILE A 201 -24.61 -6.20 -2.19
N PRO A 202 -25.18 -6.26 -3.42
CA PRO A 202 -25.67 -7.52 -3.99
C PRO A 202 -24.56 -8.57 -4.13
N THR A 203 -24.89 -9.87 -4.00
CA THR A 203 -23.92 -10.97 -4.17
C THR A 203 -23.39 -11.12 -5.60
N THR A 204 -24.00 -10.43 -6.57
CA THR A 204 -23.53 -10.31 -7.95
C THR A 204 -22.43 -9.25 -8.12
N GLN A 205 -22.09 -8.53 -7.06
CA GLN A 205 -20.94 -7.62 -6.97
C GLN A 205 -19.99 -8.09 -5.87
N LEU A 206 -18.82 -7.44 -5.76
CA LEU A 206 -17.86 -7.72 -4.71
C LEU A 206 -18.44 -7.30 -3.35
N ARG A 207 -18.94 -8.28 -2.62
CA ARG A 207 -19.71 -8.15 -1.38
C ARG A 207 -18.95 -8.70 -0.17
N ASN A 208 -18.19 -9.77 -0.37
CA ASN A 208 -17.48 -10.48 0.67
C ASN A 208 -16.03 -10.71 0.23
N VAL A 209 -15.11 -10.47 1.16
CA VAL A 209 -13.67 -10.69 1.00
C VAL A 209 -13.18 -11.56 2.16
N VAL A 210 -12.37 -12.57 1.84
CA VAL A 210 -11.70 -13.44 2.82
C VAL A 210 -10.20 -13.33 2.63
N ILE A 211 -9.50 -12.98 3.70
CA ILE A 211 -8.04 -12.84 3.73
C ILE A 211 -7.48 -13.94 4.61
N LEU A 212 -6.52 -14.68 4.08
CA LEU A 212 -5.80 -15.75 4.74
C LEU A 212 -4.31 -15.47 4.63
N ALA A 213 -3.56 -15.67 5.70
CA ALA A 213 -2.10 -15.51 5.69
C ALA A 213 -1.42 -16.62 6.48
N ASN A 214 -0.18 -16.94 6.13
CA ASN A 214 0.68 -17.84 6.86
C ASN A 214 1.97 -17.14 7.31
N PHE A 215 2.06 -16.82 8.59
CA PHE A 215 3.24 -16.29 9.25
C PHE A 215 4.07 -17.38 9.96
N ASP A 216 3.76 -18.66 9.77
CA ASP A 216 4.65 -19.73 10.21
C ASP A 216 5.94 -19.73 9.35
N VAL A 217 6.95 -20.45 9.81
CA VAL A 217 8.19 -20.75 9.06
C VAL A 217 8.07 -22.07 8.29
N VAL A 218 6.90 -22.73 8.35
CA VAL A 218 6.54 -23.91 7.55
C VAL A 218 5.20 -23.69 6.83
N SER A 219 4.93 -24.49 5.79
CA SER A 219 3.65 -24.42 5.08
C SER A 219 2.48 -24.84 5.97
N GLN A 220 1.36 -24.15 5.85
CA GLN A 220 0.17 -24.39 6.65
C GLN A 220 -1.05 -24.61 5.75
N THR A 221 -1.81 -25.66 6.03
CA THR A 221 -3.11 -25.91 5.41
C THR A 221 -4.19 -25.25 6.27
N VAL A 222 -4.91 -24.29 5.70
CA VAL A 222 -5.98 -23.54 6.39
C VAL A 222 -7.33 -23.75 5.72
N ASN A 223 -8.40 -23.69 6.50
CA ASN A 223 -9.76 -23.78 5.96
C ASN A 223 -10.16 -22.46 5.29
N THR A 224 -10.68 -22.54 4.07
CA THR A 224 -11.17 -21.36 3.34
C THR A 224 -12.49 -20.86 3.93
N ASN A 225 -13.37 -21.76 4.38
CA ASN A 225 -14.72 -21.48 4.92
C ASN A 225 -15.39 -20.28 4.23
N PHE A 226 -15.51 -20.33 2.91
CA PHE A 226 -16.15 -19.26 2.17
C PHE A 226 -17.63 -19.13 2.60
N PRO A 227 -18.11 -17.92 2.97
CA PRO A 227 -19.47 -17.73 3.48
C PRO A 227 -20.55 -17.93 2.40
N ILE A 228 -20.16 -17.93 1.12
CA ILE A 228 -21.05 -18.12 -0.02
C ILE A 228 -20.44 -19.20 -0.91
N ALA A 229 -21.27 -20.16 -1.32
CA ALA A 229 -20.86 -21.21 -2.26
C ALA A 229 -20.53 -20.63 -3.64
N GLY A 230 -19.54 -21.22 -4.32
CA GLY A 230 -19.11 -20.83 -5.65
C GLY A 230 -17.59 -20.64 -5.73
N ASN A 231 -17.13 -20.16 -6.89
CA ASN A 231 -15.73 -19.81 -7.11
C ASN A 231 -15.46 -18.39 -6.60
N TRP A 232 -14.39 -18.24 -5.84
CA TRP A 232 -13.91 -16.97 -5.32
C TRP A 232 -12.70 -16.49 -6.12
N VAL A 233 -12.66 -15.21 -6.45
CA VAL A 233 -11.60 -14.60 -7.27
C VAL A 233 -10.41 -14.21 -6.40
N ASP A 234 -9.18 -14.50 -6.82
CA ASP A 234 -7.96 -13.96 -6.19
C ASP A 234 -7.84 -12.47 -6.54
N LEU A 235 -8.10 -11.59 -5.58
CA LEU A 235 -8.11 -10.14 -5.79
C LEU A 235 -6.70 -9.55 -5.99
N MET A 236 -5.66 -10.32 -5.64
CA MET A 236 -4.27 -9.95 -5.91
C MET A 236 -3.80 -10.33 -7.31
N ASP A 237 -4.53 -11.20 -8.03
CA ASP A 237 -4.34 -11.40 -9.46
C ASP A 237 -4.97 -10.23 -10.23
N SER A 238 -4.11 -9.36 -10.77
CA SER A 238 -4.55 -8.18 -11.54
C SER A 238 -5.28 -8.55 -12.84
N SER A 239 -5.15 -9.78 -13.33
CA SER A 239 -5.88 -10.25 -14.51
C SER A 239 -7.33 -10.62 -14.20
N GLY A 240 -7.65 -10.86 -12.93
CA GLY A 240 -9.00 -11.24 -12.47
C GLY A 240 -9.44 -12.65 -12.88
N ASN A 241 -8.52 -13.48 -13.42
CA ASN A 241 -8.87 -14.78 -14.00
C ASN A 241 -8.67 -15.93 -13.00
N SER A 242 -7.87 -15.73 -11.96
CA SER A 242 -7.60 -16.77 -10.96
C SER A 242 -8.78 -16.92 -10.00
N THR A 243 -9.30 -18.14 -9.87
CA THR A 243 -10.39 -18.46 -8.94
C THR A 243 -10.09 -19.67 -8.07
N TYR A 244 -10.79 -19.78 -6.93
CA TYR A 244 -10.61 -20.82 -5.93
C TYR A 244 -11.94 -21.24 -5.29
N SER A 245 -12.14 -22.53 -5.04
CA SER A 245 -13.37 -23.05 -4.41
C SER A 245 -13.17 -24.26 -3.48
N ALA A 246 -11.92 -24.69 -3.26
CA ALA A 246 -11.65 -25.80 -2.35
C ALA A 246 -11.87 -25.41 -0.89
N ALA A 247 -12.22 -26.39 -0.05
CA ALA A 247 -12.51 -26.20 1.38
C ALA A 247 -11.27 -25.83 2.22
N THR A 248 -10.08 -26.21 1.74
CA THR A 248 -8.80 -25.90 2.35
C THR A 248 -7.82 -25.39 1.30
N ILE A 249 -6.84 -24.60 1.73
CA ILE A 249 -5.74 -24.12 0.91
C ILE A 249 -4.43 -24.30 1.66
N ASN A 250 -3.37 -24.72 0.97
CA ASN A 250 -2.02 -24.78 1.51
C ASN A 250 -1.31 -23.46 1.19
N LEU A 251 -0.78 -22.80 2.22
CA LEU A 251 -0.04 -21.54 2.11
C LEU A 251 1.41 -21.76 2.51
N ALA A 252 2.35 -21.38 1.65
CA ALA A 252 3.77 -21.36 1.99
C ALA A 252 4.09 -20.34 3.09
N PRO A 253 5.24 -20.44 3.77
CA PRO A 253 5.69 -19.42 4.73
C PRO A 253 5.72 -18.01 4.12
N GLY A 254 5.06 -17.05 4.77
CA GLY A 254 4.93 -15.67 4.28
C GLY A 254 3.86 -15.47 3.19
N GLU A 255 3.21 -16.54 2.73
CA GLU A 255 2.16 -16.43 1.72
C GLU A 255 0.85 -15.92 2.32
N PHE A 256 0.09 -15.20 1.49
CA PHE A 256 -1.26 -14.74 1.81
C PHE A 256 -2.15 -14.84 0.56
N LYS A 257 -3.46 -14.86 0.79
CA LYS A 257 -4.50 -14.80 -0.25
C LYS A 257 -5.58 -13.82 0.15
N ILE A 258 -6.09 -13.07 -0.82
CA ILE A 258 -7.23 -12.17 -0.68
C ILE A 258 -8.27 -12.63 -1.70
N PHE A 259 -9.31 -13.30 -1.24
CA PHE A 259 -10.37 -13.83 -2.08
C PHE A 259 -11.61 -12.94 -2.03
N GLY A 260 -12.22 -12.67 -3.17
CA GLY A 260 -13.52 -11.99 -3.28
C GLY A 260 -14.59 -12.91 -3.84
N ASN A 261 -15.84 -12.76 -3.41
CA ASN A 261 -16.97 -13.53 -3.99
C ASN A 261 -17.24 -13.16 -5.46
N GLN A 262 -16.75 -11.99 -5.90
CA GLN A 262 -16.76 -11.51 -7.28
C GLN A 262 -15.43 -10.82 -7.58
N ALA A 263 -15.17 -10.50 -8.85
CA ALA A 263 -14.02 -9.69 -9.23
C ALA A 263 -14.15 -8.25 -8.72
N ALA A 264 -13.01 -7.60 -8.50
CA ALA A 264 -12.94 -6.16 -8.28
C ALA A 264 -13.39 -5.40 -9.55
N THR A 265 -14.04 -4.26 -9.37
CA THR A 265 -14.53 -3.39 -10.45
C THR A 265 -13.47 -2.44 -11.02
N LEU A 266 -12.27 -2.43 -10.44
CA LEU A 266 -11.11 -1.70 -10.93
C LEU A 266 -10.91 -1.91 -12.45
N SER A 267 -10.94 -0.81 -13.21
CA SER A 267 -10.54 -0.78 -14.62
C SER A 267 -9.19 -1.49 -14.78
N THR A 268 -9.05 -2.31 -15.82
CA THR A 268 -7.78 -2.96 -16.21
C THR A 268 -6.73 -1.97 -16.71
N ASP A 269 -6.91 -0.66 -16.47
CA ASP A 269 -5.78 0.26 -16.39
C ASP A 269 -4.91 -0.26 -15.25
N VAL A 270 -4.03 -1.17 -15.64
CA VAL A 270 -2.94 -1.72 -14.86
C VAL A 270 -2.46 -0.59 -13.98
N ILE A 271 -2.36 -0.85 -12.68
CA ILE A 271 -1.58 -0.03 -11.75
C ILE A 271 -0.11 -0.23 -12.16
N ALA A 272 0.22 0.15 -13.40
CA ALA A 272 1.53 0.56 -13.81
C ALA A 272 1.62 1.95 -13.18
N ILE A 273 2.04 1.97 -11.91
CA ILE A 273 2.68 3.15 -11.37
C ILE A 273 3.94 3.28 -12.22
N ASP A 274 3.77 4.02 -13.32
CA ASP A 274 4.78 4.18 -14.32
C ASP A 274 5.86 5.06 -13.68
N TYR A 275 7.02 4.46 -13.40
CA TYR A 275 8.15 5.17 -12.78
C TYR A 275 8.72 6.27 -13.69
N ASN A 276 8.20 6.40 -14.92
CA ASN A 276 8.38 7.51 -15.83
C ASN A 276 7.12 8.37 -15.92
N ILE A 277 6.56 8.85 -14.79
CA ILE A 277 5.47 9.83 -14.87
C ILE A 277 6.00 11.07 -15.57
N LEU A 278 5.69 11.18 -16.86
CA LEU A 278 6.01 12.33 -17.67
C LEU A 278 5.40 13.57 -16.99
N GLN A 279 6.27 14.46 -16.51
CA GLN A 279 5.90 15.71 -15.87
C GLN A 279 5.81 16.80 -16.92
N LEU A 280 4.85 17.71 -16.72
CA LEU A 280 4.71 18.94 -17.47
C LEU A 280 4.94 20.09 -16.52
N TYR A 281 5.96 20.93 -16.78
CA TYR A 281 6.35 22.02 -15.89
C TYR A 281 6.92 23.25 -16.64
N PRO A 282 6.75 24.48 -16.10
CA PRO A 282 5.89 24.80 -14.98
C PRO A 282 4.41 24.65 -15.35
N ASN A 283 3.59 24.33 -14.35
CA ASN A 283 2.14 24.25 -14.48
C ASN A 283 1.51 24.65 -13.14
N PRO A 284 0.87 25.83 -13.02
CA PRO A 284 0.49 26.75 -14.10
C PRO A 284 1.67 27.45 -14.81
N THR A 285 1.43 27.99 -16.01
CA THR A 285 2.39 28.80 -16.79
C THR A 285 1.71 30.00 -17.45
N SER A 286 2.48 31.03 -17.80
CA SER A 286 2.00 32.14 -18.66
C SER A 286 2.63 32.14 -20.05
N ASN A 287 3.80 31.51 -20.21
CA ASN A 287 4.60 31.67 -21.44
C ASN A 287 4.93 30.35 -22.14
N PHE A 288 5.38 29.34 -21.41
CA PHE A 288 5.79 28.05 -21.97
C PHE A 288 5.77 26.94 -20.91
N PHE A 289 5.76 25.69 -21.35
CA PHE A 289 6.04 24.53 -20.52
C PHE A 289 7.13 23.65 -21.15
N SER A 290 7.65 22.72 -20.37
CA SER A 290 8.66 21.71 -20.70
C SER A 290 8.20 20.35 -20.19
N LEU A 291 8.78 19.27 -20.70
CA LEU A 291 8.46 17.89 -20.30
C LEU A 291 9.67 17.22 -19.62
N SER A 292 9.44 16.28 -18.70
CA SER A 292 10.54 15.61 -17.97
C SER A 292 11.26 14.50 -18.75
N THR A 293 10.74 14.13 -19.91
CA THR A 293 11.27 13.04 -20.74
C THR A 293 11.30 13.44 -22.21
N GLU A 294 12.09 12.73 -23.01
CA GLU A 294 12.08 12.89 -24.46
C GLU A 294 10.74 12.40 -25.04
N VAL A 295 10.23 13.14 -26.04
CA VAL A 295 8.92 12.88 -26.64
C VAL A 295 9.00 12.92 -28.15
N LYS A 296 8.07 12.26 -28.81
CA LYS A 296 7.93 12.22 -30.26
C LYS A 296 6.92 13.24 -30.78
N GLU A 297 5.87 13.54 -30.01
CA GLU A 297 4.84 14.47 -30.41
C GLU A 297 4.15 15.17 -29.22
N VAL A 298 3.83 16.46 -29.38
CA VAL A 298 3.09 17.25 -28.39
C VAL A 298 1.99 18.07 -29.08
N ARG A 299 0.74 17.91 -28.61
CA ARG A 299 -0.45 18.64 -29.08
C ARG A 299 -1.22 19.22 -27.90
N VAL A 300 -1.85 20.37 -28.10
CA VAL A 300 -2.67 21.05 -27.09
C VAL A 300 -4.11 21.13 -27.57
N PHE A 301 -5.04 20.78 -26.68
CA PHE A 301 -6.48 20.78 -26.91
C PHE A 301 -7.17 21.70 -25.90
N ALA A 302 -8.19 22.43 -26.36
CA ALA A 302 -9.11 23.14 -25.49
C ALA A 302 -10.02 22.16 -24.73
N VAL A 303 -10.70 22.61 -23.68
CA VAL A 303 -11.71 21.82 -22.94
C VAL A 303 -12.84 21.28 -23.81
N THR A 304 -13.08 21.88 -24.98
CA THR A 304 -14.08 21.44 -25.96
C THR A 304 -13.59 20.28 -26.85
N GLY A 305 -12.36 19.83 -26.68
CA GLY A 305 -11.73 18.79 -27.52
C GLY A 305 -11.17 19.31 -28.85
N LYS A 306 -11.29 20.62 -29.14
CA LYS A 306 -10.67 21.23 -30.32
C LYS A 306 -9.15 21.31 -30.15
N GLN A 307 -8.39 20.79 -31.12
CA GLN A 307 -6.95 21.00 -31.19
C GLN A 307 -6.67 22.48 -31.42
N VAL A 308 -5.93 23.10 -30.50
CA VAL A 308 -5.57 24.53 -30.56
C VAL A 308 -4.10 24.73 -30.90
N LYS A 309 -3.24 23.75 -30.63
CA LYS A 309 -1.81 23.84 -30.95
C LYS A 309 -1.19 22.48 -31.23
N GLN A 310 -0.16 22.46 -32.08
CA GLN A 310 0.70 21.31 -32.33
C GLN A 310 2.13 21.82 -32.47
N PHE A 311 3.07 21.13 -31.82
CA PHE A 311 4.47 21.56 -31.78
C PHE A 311 5.31 20.83 -32.80
N THR A 312 6.36 21.50 -33.30
CA THR A 312 7.26 20.96 -34.33
C THR A 312 8.42 20.17 -33.74
N ASN A 313 9.15 19.44 -34.58
CA ASN A 313 10.36 18.72 -34.19
C ASN A 313 11.42 19.63 -33.53
N ASN A 314 11.48 20.91 -33.90
CA ASN A 314 12.41 21.85 -33.27
C ASN A 314 12.01 22.14 -31.82
N ASN A 315 10.72 22.34 -31.55
CA ASN A 315 10.23 22.54 -30.18
C ASN A 315 10.54 21.33 -29.29
N ILE A 316 10.33 20.14 -29.84
CA ILE A 316 10.60 18.86 -29.17
C ILE A 316 12.09 18.75 -28.82
N LYS A 317 13.01 19.03 -29.76
CA LYS A 317 14.45 19.01 -29.51
C LYS A 317 14.89 20.00 -28.42
N THR A 318 14.28 21.17 -28.39
CA THR A 318 14.58 22.20 -27.37
C THR A 318 13.87 21.95 -26.04
N ASN A 319 12.87 21.06 -26.01
CA ASN A 319 11.96 20.82 -24.89
C ASN A 319 11.28 22.10 -24.35
N VAL A 320 10.95 23.04 -25.25
CA VAL A 320 10.28 24.31 -24.90
C VAL A 320 9.03 24.49 -25.75
N PHE A 321 7.89 24.50 -25.08
CA PHE A 321 6.56 24.54 -25.69
C PHE A 321 5.85 25.86 -25.33
N SER A 322 6.02 26.88 -26.17
CA SER A 322 5.41 28.20 -25.97
C SER A 322 3.89 28.16 -26.09
N VAL A 323 3.19 28.87 -25.21
CA VAL A 323 1.72 28.98 -25.14
C VAL A 323 1.23 30.43 -25.00
N THR A 324 2.08 31.42 -25.30
CA THR A 324 1.78 32.86 -25.18
C THR A 324 0.64 33.34 -26.08
N ASP A 325 0.31 32.57 -27.11
CA ASP A 325 -0.77 32.79 -28.08
C ASP A 325 -2.12 32.19 -27.63
N LEU A 326 -2.14 31.44 -26.53
CA LEU A 326 -3.35 30.87 -25.94
C LEU A 326 -3.89 31.79 -24.84
N LYS A 327 -5.22 31.82 -24.68
CA LYS A 327 -5.87 32.59 -23.62
C LYS A 327 -5.70 31.90 -22.27
N THR A 328 -5.80 32.65 -21.18
CA THR A 328 -5.91 32.12 -19.81
C THR A 328 -7.02 31.07 -19.74
N GLY A 329 -6.74 29.91 -19.15
CA GLY A 329 -7.69 28.81 -19.05
C GLY A 329 -7.07 27.43 -18.87
N ILE A 330 -7.93 26.41 -18.92
CA ILE A 330 -7.55 25.00 -18.80
C ILE A 330 -7.41 24.40 -20.20
N TYR A 331 -6.31 23.69 -20.42
CA TYR A 331 -6.01 22.96 -21.65
C TYR A 331 -5.58 21.54 -21.33
N PHE A 332 -5.64 20.67 -22.33
CA PHE A 332 -5.16 19.29 -22.27
C PHE A 332 -4.03 19.10 -23.26
N VAL A 333 -2.87 18.70 -22.76
CA VAL A 333 -1.67 18.43 -23.55
C VAL A 333 -1.58 16.93 -23.78
N ARG A 334 -1.76 16.50 -25.03
CA ARG A 334 -1.57 15.13 -25.47
C ARG A 334 -0.13 14.94 -25.93
N ILE A 335 0.52 13.93 -25.39
CA ILE A 335 1.96 13.71 -25.50
C ILE A 335 2.16 12.28 -25.96
N GLN A 336 2.99 12.10 -26.99
CA GLN A 336 3.42 10.78 -27.45
C GLN A 336 4.91 10.64 -27.16
N ASP A 337 5.29 9.62 -26.42
CA ASP A 337 6.69 9.35 -26.08
C ASP A 337 7.45 8.61 -27.21
N SER A 338 8.72 8.28 -26.95
CA SER A 338 9.57 7.53 -27.88
C SER A 338 9.09 6.10 -28.14
N GLU A 339 8.31 5.50 -27.23
CA GLU A 339 7.75 4.16 -27.35
C GLU A 339 6.36 4.14 -28.02
N ASN A 340 5.86 5.32 -28.44
CA ASN A 340 4.53 5.57 -28.99
C ASN A 340 3.38 5.42 -27.98
N LYS A 341 3.67 5.44 -26.67
CA LYS A 341 2.64 5.55 -25.65
C LYS A 341 2.09 6.98 -25.66
N ILE A 342 0.78 7.10 -25.41
CA ILE A 342 0.07 8.38 -25.42
C ILE A 342 -0.39 8.72 -24.02
N GLU A 343 0.03 9.88 -23.52
CA GLU A 343 -0.42 10.45 -22.25
C GLU A 343 -1.13 11.79 -22.46
N THR A 344 -2.03 12.15 -21.54
CA THR A 344 -2.67 13.47 -21.53
C THR A 344 -2.49 14.13 -20.17
N LYS A 345 -1.96 15.36 -20.16
CA LYS A 345 -1.76 16.17 -18.96
C LYS A 345 -2.61 17.44 -19.00
N LYS A 346 -3.13 17.86 -17.86
CA LYS A 346 -3.82 19.16 -17.73
C LYS A 346 -2.78 20.28 -17.69
N LEU A 347 -3.02 21.36 -18.43
CA LEU A 347 -2.20 22.58 -18.45
C LEU A 347 -3.08 23.76 -18.02
N PHE A 348 -2.61 24.50 -17.04
CA PHE A 348 -3.21 25.76 -16.58
C PHE A 348 -2.40 26.92 -17.14
N ILE A 349 -3.05 27.75 -17.95
CA ILE A 349 -2.45 28.99 -18.48
C ILE A 349 -3.01 30.15 -17.66
N ASN A 350 -2.11 30.93 -17.04
CA ASN A 350 -2.40 32.13 -16.25
C ASN A 350 -2.44 33.37 -17.13
#